data_AF-B8LTH5-F1
#
_entry.id   AF-B8LTH5-F1
#
_cell.length_a   1.000
_cell.length_b   1.000
_cell.length_c   1.000
_cell.angle_alpha   90.00
_cell.angle_beta   90.00
_cell.angle_gamma   90.00
#
_symmetry.space_group_name_H-M   'P 1'
#
loop_
_entity.id
_entity.type
_entity.pdbx_description
1 polymer ?
#
loop_
_entity_poly.entity_id
_entity_poly.type
_entity_poly.pdbx_seq_one_letter_code
_entity_poly.pdbx_strand_id
1 'polypeptide(L)'
;MLYSLSPTSDKAEIIGSLGFSLELLDVIHRINFLRDNLPRRTYTTEFDDLEAQLLRLTQHANIEKFSKDQDQIARILSTAEFYRIAALIYLLRVIPGPENAKRRSSYVIQGFEVLRSLPICTSPWPLFVLACETQSDEQRIEILHTLDQMDQNRKIGNVFVIRNIIETLWKQQDLQADVDNSKFKWWETGALNSNTPWFI
;
A
#
# COMPACT_ATOMS: atom_id res chain seq x y z
N MET A 1 -20.74 -5.41 -42.06
CA MET A 1 -20.64 -5.99 -40.70
C MET A 1 -19.40 -5.40 -40.06
N LEU A 2 -19.56 -4.28 -39.36
CA LEU A 2 -18.47 -3.63 -38.65
C LEU A 2 -18.32 -4.30 -37.29
N TYR A 3 -17.14 -4.84 -37.02
CA TYR A 3 -16.78 -5.37 -35.72
C TYR A 3 -16.93 -4.26 -34.68
N SER A 4 -17.79 -4.50 -33.70
CA SER A 4 -17.94 -3.69 -32.50
C SER A 4 -16.60 -3.57 -31.80
N LEU A 5 -16.06 -2.35 -31.75
CA LEU A 5 -15.01 -1.95 -30.82
C LEU A 5 -15.44 -2.38 -29.42
N SER A 6 -14.68 -3.29 -28.81
CA SER A 6 -14.75 -3.55 -27.38
C SER A 6 -14.66 -2.21 -26.64
N PRO A 7 -15.53 -1.90 -25.67
CA PRO A 7 -15.42 -0.65 -24.94
C PRO A 7 -14.05 -0.63 -24.26
N THR A 8 -13.33 0.48 -24.41
CA THR A 8 -12.12 0.76 -23.63
C THR A 8 -12.43 0.48 -22.17
N SER A 9 -11.87 -0.59 -21.61
CA SER A 9 -12.07 -0.97 -20.21
C SER A 9 -11.72 0.22 -19.33
N ASP A 10 -12.66 0.70 -18.53
CA ASP A 10 -12.42 1.80 -17.59
C ASP A 10 -11.35 1.35 -16.59
N LYS A 11 -10.15 1.90 -16.72
CA LYS A 11 -9.00 1.52 -15.89
C LYS A 11 -9.13 2.00 -14.45
N ALA A 12 -10.03 2.94 -14.17
CA ALA A 12 -10.30 3.46 -12.83
C ALA A 12 -11.38 2.66 -12.08
N GLU A 13 -12.07 1.73 -12.76
CA GLU A 13 -13.02 0.80 -12.12
C GLU A 13 -12.28 -0.15 -11.18
N ILE A 14 -12.78 -0.29 -9.95
CA ILE A 14 -12.24 -1.21 -8.96
C ILE A 14 -12.50 -2.66 -9.39
N ILE A 15 -11.42 -3.43 -9.50
CA ILE A 15 -11.52 -4.86 -9.76
C ILE A 15 -11.81 -5.57 -8.45
N GLY A 16 -12.97 -6.24 -8.35
CA GLY A 16 -13.40 -6.91 -7.13
C GLY A 16 -12.42 -7.95 -6.56
N SER A 17 -11.62 -8.61 -7.40
CA SER A 17 -10.59 -9.56 -6.96
C SER A 17 -9.32 -8.91 -6.42
N LEU A 18 -9.03 -7.65 -6.78
CA LEU A 18 -7.86 -6.91 -6.33
C LEU A 18 -8.18 -5.96 -5.17
N GLY A 19 -9.41 -5.41 -5.17
CA GLY A 19 -9.83 -4.36 -4.25
C GLY A 19 -9.41 -2.96 -4.67
N PHE A 20 -8.81 -2.80 -5.86
CA PHE A 20 -8.39 -1.54 -6.45
C PHE A 20 -8.40 -1.62 -7.99
N SER A 21 -8.11 -0.51 -8.67
CA SER A 21 -8.23 -0.37 -10.13
C SER A 21 -6.98 -0.78 -10.93
N LEU A 22 -7.12 -1.05 -12.22
CA LEU A 22 -5.96 -1.32 -13.11
C LEU A 22 -5.03 -0.13 -13.24
N GLU A 23 -5.56 1.08 -13.16
CA GLU A 23 -4.72 2.28 -13.19
C GLU A 23 -3.78 2.32 -11.97
N LEU A 24 -4.27 2.00 -10.77
CA LEU A 24 -3.42 1.93 -9.59
C LEU A 24 -2.39 0.79 -9.71
N LEU A 25 -2.80 -0.33 -10.29
CA LEU A 25 -1.91 -1.45 -10.60
C LEU A 25 -0.73 -1.01 -11.48
N ASP A 26 -1.03 -0.32 -12.58
CA ASP A 26 -0.04 0.22 -13.52
C ASP A 26 0.92 1.20 -12.81
N VAL A 27 0.39 2.04 -11.92
CA VAL A 27 1.19 2.97 -11.11
C VAL A 27 2.14 2.23 -10.16
N ILE A 28 1.66 1.22 -9.42
CA ILE A 28 2.50 0.44 -8.50
C ILE A 28 3.64 -0.25 -9.25
N HIS A 29 3.38 -0.82 -10.43
CA HIS A 29 4.42 -1.40 -11.28
C HIS A 29 5.48 -0.36 -11.70
N ARG A 30 5.06 0.85 -12.06
CA ARG A 30 5.99 1.93 -12.41
C ARG A 30 6.82 2.40 -11.22
N ILE A 31 6.24 2.43 -10.00
CA ILE A 31 7.00 2.72 -8.78
C ILE A 31 8.05 1.63 -8.54
N ASN A 32 7.71 0.35 -8.73
CA ASN A 32 8.66 -0.76 -8.63
C ASN A 32 9.80 -0.61 -9.65
N PHE A 33 9.46 -0.30 -10.91
CA PHE A 33 10.46 -0.05 -11.95
C PHE A 33 11.35 1.14 -11.62
N LEU A 34 10.77 2.24 -11.13
CA LEU A 34 11.50 3.42 -10.69
C LEU A 34 12.49 3.05 -9.56
N ARG A 35 12.03 2.32 -8.54
CA ARG A 35 12.89 1.85 -7.43
C ARG A 35 14.09 1.06 -7.94
N ASP A 36 13.89 0.13 -8.87
CA ASP A 36 14.93 -0.78 -9.33
C ASP A 36 15.94 -0.11 -10.28
N ASN A 37 15.50 0.90 -11.02
CA ASN A 37 16.31 1.55 -12.06
C ASN A 37 16.83 2.94 -11.67
N LEU A 38 16.47 3.48 -10.50
CA LEU A 38 16.93 4.78 -10.06
C LEU A 38 18.44 4.78 -9.78
N PRO A 39 19.25 5.59 -10.50
CA PRO A 39 20.59 5.91 -10.05
C PRO A 39 20.43 6.68 -8.72
N ARG A 40 20.91 6.06 -7.64
CA ARG A 40 20.84 6.51 -6.24
C ARG A 40 20.44 7.99 -6.04
N ARG A 41 19.20 8.20 -5.57
CA ARG A 41 18.71 9.45 -4.93
C ARG A 41 18.51 10.69 -5.81
N THR A 42 18.32 10.55 -7.12
CA THR A 42 17.97 11.71 -7.96
C THR A 42 16.46 11.79 -8.17
N TYR A 43 15.86 12.95 -7.88
CA TYR A 43 14.50 13.25 -8.32
C TYR A 43 14.41 13.14 -9.83
N THR A 44 13.30 12.60 -10.32
CA THR A 44 13.06 12.42 -11.76
C THR A 44 11.68 12.93 -12.09
N THR A 45 11.46 13.33 -13.35
CA THR A 45 10.12 13.68 -13.84
C THR A 45 9.13 12.53 -13.66
N GLU A 46 9.59 11.28 -13.78
CA GLU A 46 8.78 10.08 -13.53
C GLU A 46 8.22 10.04 -12.10
N PHE A 47 8.99 10.47 -11.10
CA PHE A 47 8.50 10.57 -9.72
C PHE A 47 7.36 11.58 -9.60
N ASP A 48 7.53 12.77 -10.15
CA ASP A 48 6.53 13.84 -10.10
C ASP A 48 5.25 13.43 -10.86
N ASP A 49 5.42 12.76 -12.00
CA ASP A 49 4.31 12.24 -12.80
C ASP A 49 3.52 11.16 -12.05
N LEU A 50 4.20 10.23 -11.38
CA LEU A 50 3.57 9.19 -10.56
C LEU A 50 2.86 9.79 -9.35
N GLU A 51 3.48 10.78 -8.67
CA GLU A 51 2.86 11.48 -7.54
C GLU A 51 1.59 12.22 -8.00
N ALA A 52 1.67 12.97 -9.10
CA ALA A 52 0.53 13.68 -9.67
C ALA A 52 -0.58 12.73 -10.17
N GLN A 53 -0.22 11.54 -10.65
CA GLN A 53 -1.19 10.52 -11.03
C GLN A 53 -1.91 9.97 -9.79
N LEU A 54 -1.18 9.58 -8.74
CA LEU A 54 -1.77 9.09 -7.49
C LEU A 54 -2.67 10.12 -6.80
N LEU A 55 -2.30 11.40 -6.86
CA LEU A 55 -3.08 12.50 -6.27
C LEU A 55 -4.41 12.75 -7.01
N ARG A 56 -4.46 12.51 -8.32
CA ARG A 56 -5.66 12.72 -9.14
C ARG A 56 -6.50 11.45 -9.30
N LEU A 57 -5.93 10.29 -8.99
CA LEU A 57 -6.59 9.00 -9.14
C LEU A 57 -7.83 8.91 -8.25
N THR A 58 -9.00 8.85 -8.89
CA THR A 58 -10.28 8.56 -8.23
C THR A 58 -10.76 7.21 -8.72
N GLN A 59 -10.83 6.23 -7.81
CA GLN A 59 -11.30 4.89 -8.11
C GLN A 59 -12.79 4.79 -7.85
N HIS A 60 -13.52 4.05 -8.68
CA HIS A 60 -14.97 3.91 -8.54
C HIS A 60 -15.41 2.45 -8.58
N ALA A 61 -16.49 2.16 -7.86
CA ALA A 61 -17.07 0.82 -7.77
C ALA A 61 -18.25 0.70 -8.73
N ASN A 62 -18.30 -0.39 -9.49
CA ASN A 62 -19.44 -0.68 -10.35
C ASN A 62 -20.64 -1.18 -9.51
N ILE A 63 -21.60 -0.27 -9.27
CA ILE A 63 -22.78 -0.50 -8.43
C ILE A 63 -23.66 -1.64 -8.94
N GLU A 64 -23.61 -1.98 -10.24
CA GLU A 64 -24.36 -3.11 -10.79
C GLU A 64 -23.71 -4.46 -10.46
N LYS A 65 -22.38 -4.49 -10.29
CA LYS A 65 -21.61 -5.69 -9.92
C LYS A 65 -21.55 -5.91 -8.41
N PHE A 66 -21.54 -4.84 -7.63
CA PHE A 66 -21.54 -4.90 -6.17
C PHE A 66 -22.97 -4.89 -5.63
N SER A 67 -23.21 -5.49 -4.45
CA SER A 67 -24.57 -5.52 -3.91
C SER A 67 -25.06 -4.08 -3.63
N LYS A 68 -26.39 -3.89 -3.57
CA LYS A 68 -26.99 -2.59 -3.22
C LYS A 68 -26.74 -2.16 -1.75
N ASP A 69 -25.93 -2.91 -1.02
CA ASP A 69 -25.55 -2.60 0.35
C ASP A 69 -24.52 -1.44 0.37
N GLN A 70 -24.94 -0.31 0.94
CA GLN A 70 -24.12 0.88 1.10
C GLN A 70 -22.86 0.59 1.92
N ASP A 71 -22.95 -0.30 2.92
CA ASP A 71 -21.81 -0.65 3.77
C ASP A 71 -20.77 -1.44 2.98
N GLN A 72 -21.21 -2.30 2.05
CA GLN A 72 -20.29 -3.02 1.17
C GLN A 72 -19.58 -2.08 0.20
N ILE A 73 -20.31 -1.14 -0.41
CA ILE A 73 -19.73 -0.14 -1.33
C ILE A 73 -18.71 0.73 -0.58
N ALA A 74 -19.06 1.22 0.61
CA ALA A 74 -18.14 1.99 1.45
C ALA A 74 -16.85 1.22 1.76
N ARG A 75 -16.95 -0.07 2.11
CA ARG A 75 -15.78 -0.94 2.36
C ARG A 75 -14.91 -1.12 1.13
N ILE A 76 -15.50 -1.26 -0.06
CA ILE A 76 -14.77 -1.39 -1.32
C ILE A 76 -13.99 -0.10 -1.61
N LEU A 77 -14.65 1.06 -1.46
CA LEU A 77 -14.02 2.36 -1.68
C LEU A 77 -12.92 2.64 -0.65
N SER A 78 -13.16 2.36 0.64
CA SER A 78 -12.12 2.46 1.68
C SER A 78 -10.94 1.53 1.42
N THR A 79 -11.20 0.32 0.90
CA THR A 79 -10.13 -0.61 0.52
C THR A 79 -9.28 -0.04 -0.62
N ALA A 80 -9.92 0.44 -1.68
CA ALA A 80 -9.25 1.03 -2.83
C ALA A 80 -8.44 2.27 -2.43
N GLU A 81 -8.99 3.11 -1.54
CA GLU A 81 -8.30 4.27 -1.00
C GLU A 81 -7.10 3.87 -0.15
N PHE A 82 -7.20 2.80 0.63
CA PHE A 82 -6.08 2.29 1.42
C PHE A 82 -4.90 1.89 0.53
N TYR A 83 -5.17 1.24 -0.62
CA TYR A 83 -4.15 0.95 -1.62
C TYR A 83 -3.52 2.22 -2.22
N ARG A 84 -4.33 3.24 -2.52
CA ARG A 84 -3.83 4.50 -3.10
C ARG A 84 -2.91 5.23 -2.13
N ILE A 85 -3.30 5.33 -0.85
CA ILE A 85 -2.48 5.93 0.21
C ILE A 85 -1.18 5.13 0.41
N ALA A 86 -1.25 3.80 0.44
CA ALA A 86 -0.06 2.96 0.54
C ALA A 86 0.90 3.18 -0.64
N ALA A 87 0.39 3.34 -1.88
CA ALA A 87 1.22 3.66 -3.03
C ALA A 87 1.90 5.05 -2.92
N LEU A 88 1.23 6.05 -2.35
CA LEU A 88 1.83 7.37 -2.07
C LEU A 88 2.95 7.27 -1.02
N ILE A 89 2.70 6.56 0.08
CA ILE A 89 3.71 6.29 1.12
C ILE A 89 4.92 5.59 0.49
N TYR A 90 4.66 4.60 -0.35
CA TYR A 90 5.68 3.81 -1.01
C TYR A 90 6.53 4.65 -1.99
N LEU A 91 5.90 5.44 -2.86
CA LEU A 91 6.58 6.34 -3.78
C LEU A 91 7.49 7.33 -3.03
N LEU A 92 6.98 8.00 -1.99
CA LEU A 92 7.75 8.95 -1.17
C LEU A 92 8.93 8.29 -0.43
N ARG A 93 8.90 6.97 -0.27
CA ARG A 93 9.97 6.20 0.33
C ARG A 93 11.06 5.82 -0.68
N VAL A 94 10.70 5.60 -1.95
CA VAL A 94 11.63 5.30 -3.05
C VAL A 94 12.66 6.43 -3.23
N ILE A 95 12.23 7.69 -3.08
CA ILE A 95 13.11 8.85 -3.09
C ILE A 95 13.16 9.46 -1.68
N PRO A 96 14.11 9.08 -0.82
CA PRO A 96 14.17 9.60 0.54
C PRO A 96 14.63 11.07 0.55
N GLY A 97 14.02 11.88 1.40
CA GLY A 97 14.39 13.27 1.65
C GLY A 97 13.54 13.88 2.78
N PRO A 98 13.97 14.98 3.42
CA PRO A 98 13.25 15.58 4.54
C PRO A 98 11.84 16.05 4.16
N GLU A 99 11.67 16.66 2.99
CA GLU A 99 10.35 17.05 2.46
C GLU A 99 9.44 15.83 2.22
N ASN A 100 9.98 14.77 1.64
CA ASN A 100 9.23 13.52 1.43
C ASN A 100 8.88 12.83 2.73
N ALA A 101 9.75 12.90 3.75
CA ALA A 101 9.45 12.37 5.08
C ALA A 101 8.28 13.12 5.72
N LYS A 102 8.27 14.45 5.65
CA LYS A 102 7.16 15.27 6.16
C LYS A 102 5.83 14.94 5.46
N ARG A 103 5.83 14.88 4.12
CA ARG A 103 4.65 14.49 3.33
C ARG A 103 4.19 13.07 3.65
N ARG A 104 5.14 12.12 3.77
CA ARG A 104 4.85 10.73 4.09
C ARG A 104 4.16 10.58 5.44
N SER A 105 4.58 11.34 6.47
CA SER A 105 3.89 11.35 7.77
C SER A 105 2.41 11.73 7.66
N SER A 106 2.06 12.69 6.80
CA SER A 106 0.64 13.05 6.56
C SER A 106 -0.15 11.90 5.92
N TYR A 107 0.45 11.14 5.00
CA TYR A 107 -0.20 9.97 4.41
C TYR A 107 -0.25 8.77 5.35
N VAL A 108 0.71 8.61 6.26
CA VAL A 108 0.64 7.59 7.33
C VAL A 108 -0.55 7.85 8.24
N ILE A 109 -0.79 9.12 8.63
CA ILE A 109 -1.98 9.50 9.41
C ILE A 109 -3.27 9.13 8.65
N GLN A 110 -3.38 9.52 7.38
CA GLN A 110 -4.53 9.16 6.54
C GLN A 110 -4.69 7.64 6.40
N GLY A 111 -3.59 6.90 6.29
CA GLY A 111 -3.60 5.44 6.21
C GLY A 111 -4.21 4.79 7.46
N PHE A 112 -3.88 5.31 8.65
CA PHE A 112 -4.52 4.87 9.89
C PHE A 112 -6.00 5.27 9.99
N GLU A 113 -6.37 6.46 9.53
CA GLU A 113 -7.79 6.90 9.48
C GLU A 113 -8.62 5.96 8.60
N VAL A 114 -8.12 5.62 7.41
CA VAL A 114 -8.77 4.65 6.52
C VAL A 114 -8.79 3.26 7.13
N LEU A 115 -7.70 2.81 7.76
CA LEU A 115 -7.64 1.51 8.42
C LEU A 115 -8.72 1.36 9.49
N ARG A 116 -8.93 2.39 10.32
CA ARG A 116 -9.99 2.41 11.36
C ARG A 116 -11.39 2.38 10.79
N SER A 117 -11.58 2.90 9.56
CA SER A 117 -12.85 2.83 8.85
C SER A 117 -13.19 1.43 8.32
N LEU A 118 -12.21 0.52 8.25
CA LEU A 118 -12.37 -0.83 7.72
C LEU A 118 -12.70 -1.79 8.88
N PRO A 119 -13.94 -2.34 8.96
CA PRO A 119 -14.30 -3.25 10.06
C PRO A 119 -13.45 -4.52 10.09
N ILE A 120 -13.03 -4.99 8.92
CA ILE A 120 -12.07 -6.08 8.74
C ILE A 120 -11.16 -5.67 7.59
N CYS A 121 -9.89 -5.40 7.87
CA CYS A 121 -8.90 -5.20 6.83
C CYS A 121 -8.64 -6.53 6.10
N THR A 122 -8.54 -6.51 4.78
CA THR A 122 -8.25 -7.70 3.96
C THR A 122 -7.13 -7.44 2.95
N SER A 123 -6.39 -6.35 3.16
CA SER A 123 -5.41 -5.79 2.23
C SER A 123 -4.01 -5.91 2.83
N PRO A 124 -3.32 -7.04 2.63
CA PRO A 124 -2.01 -7.29 3.26
C PRO A 124 -0.93 -6.30 2.84
N TRP A 125 -0.88 -5.89 1.56
CA TRP A 125 0.17 -4.98 1.09
C TRP A 125 0.04 -3.56 1.67
N PRO A 126 -1.13 -2.89 1.61
CA PRO A 126 -1.28 -1.59 2.25
C PRO A 126 -0.99 -1.61 3.75
N LEU A 127 -1.43 -2.67 4.45
CA LEU A 127 -1.14 -2.84 5.87
C LEU A 127 0.35 -2.98 6.14
N PHE A 128 1.06 -3.75 5.31
CA PHE A 128 2.51 -3.89 5.40
C PHE A 128 3.25 -2.56 5.17
N VAL A 129 2.88 -1.80 4.14
CA VAL A 129 3.46 -0.48 3.86
C VAL A 129 3.23 0.46 5.04
N LEU A 130 2.03 0.48 5.61
CA LEU A 130 1.70 1.30 6.77
C LEU A 130 2.50 0.87 8.01
N ALA A 131 2.62 -0.45 8.25
CA ALA A 131 3.38 -1.02 9.35
C ALA A 131 4.87 -0.63 9.32
N CYS A 132 5.46 -0.51 8.13
CA CYS A 132 6.85 -0.11 7.97
C CYS A 132 7.13 1.34 8.42
N GLU A 133 6.09 2.18 8.51
CA GLU A 133 6.20 3.60 8.84
C GLU A 133 5.68 3.93 10.25
N THR A 134 5.35 2.93 11.07
CA THR A 134 4.94 3.16 12.47
C THR A 134 6.08 3.74 13.31
N GLN A 135 5.77 4.74 14.12
CA GLN A 135 6.74 5.45 14.96
C GLN A 135 6.42 5.38 16.45
N SER A 136 5.24 4.86 16.83
CA SER A 136 4.82 4.71 18.22
C SER A 136 4.30 3.32 18.52
N ASP A 137 4.34 2.93 19.79
CA ASP A 137 3.84 1.63 20.23
C ASP A 137 2.32 1.50 20.05
N GLU A 138 1.56 2.60 20.16
CA GLU A 138 0.12 2.61 19.89
C GLU A 138 -0.17 2.23 18.43
N GLN A 139 0.60 2.76 17.48
CA GLN A 139 0.47 2.40 16.07
C GLN A 139 0.85 0.94 15.82
N ARG A 140 1.90 0.45 16.47
CA ARG A 140 2.31 -0.96 16.39
C ARG A 140 1.23 -1.89 16.94
N ILE A 141 0.63 -1.56 18.08
CA ILE A 141 -0.50 -2.30 18.68
C ILE A 141 -1.68 -2.35 17.70
N GLU A 142 -2.02 -1.22 17.07
CA GLU A 142 -3.12 -1.15 16.10
C GLU A 142 -2.88 -2.06 14.87
N ILE A 143 -1.66 -2.08 14.34
CA ILE A 143 -1.26 -3.00 13.25
C ILE A 143 -1.34 -4.46 13.70
N LEU A 144 -0.82 -4.81 14.89
CA LEU A 144 -0.83 -6.18 15.39
C LEU A 144 -2.27 -6.68 15.63
N HIS A 145 -3.14 -5.83 16.17
CA HIS A 145 -4.56 -6.15 16.34
C HIS A 145 -5.26 -6.36 14.98
N THR A 146 -4.93 -5.54 13.98
CA THR A 146 -5.44 -5.71 12.61
C THR A 146 -4.99 -7.05 12.02
N LEU A 147 -3.73 -7.43 12.21
CA LEU A 147 -3.21 -8.73 11.76
C LEU A 147 -3.93 -9.91 12.45
N ASP A 148 -4.24 -9.80 13.75
CA ASP A 148 -5.03 -10.83 14.44
C ASP A 148 -6.44 -10.96 13.84
N GLN A 149 -7.08 -9.84 13.52
CA GLN A 149 -8.39 -9.84 12.86
C GLN A 149 -8.33 -10.43 11.45
N MET A 150 -7.25 -10.18 10.70
CA MET A 150 -7.04 -10.76 9.36
C MET A 150 -6.90 -12.28 9.42
N ASP A 151 -6.18 -12.80 10.42
CA ASP A 151 -5.96 -14.23 10.63
C ASP A 151 -7.27 -14.94 11.02
N GLN A 152 -7.96 -14.41 12.04
CA GLN A 152 -9.18 -14.98 12.59
C GLN A 152 -10.34 -15.04 11.58
N ASN A 153 -10.51 -14.00 10.76
CA ASN A 153 -11.71 -13.87 9.93
C ASN A 153 -11.60 -14.54 8.55
N ARG A 154 -10.39 -14.75 8.01
CA ARG A 154 -10.24 -15.17 6.60
C ARG A 154 -9.20 -16.26 6.34
N LYS A 155 -8.47 -16.76 7.36
CA LYS A 155 -7.37 -17.73 7.17
C LYS A 155 -6.45 -17.30 6.02
N ILE A 156 -6.14 -16.00 5.93
CA ILE A 156 -5.32 -15.46 4.84
C ILE A 156 -3.92 -16.09 5.00
N GLY A 157 -3.57 -17.00 4.08
CA GLY A 157 -2.48 -17.97 4.22
C GLY A 157 -1.06 -17.42 4.38
N ASN A 158 -0.88 -16.10 4.51
CA ASN A 158 0.41 -15.44 4.68
C ASN A 158 0.41 -14.37 5.79
N VAL A 159 -0.66 -14.22 6.59
CA VAL A 159 -0.69 -13.22 7.68
C VAL A 159 0.41 -13.49 8.71
N PHE A 160 0.67 -14.76 9.03
CA PHE A 160 1.78 -15.14 9.90
C PHE A 160 3.15 -14.73 9.33
N VAL A 161 3.36 -14.89 8.02
CA VAL A 161 4.60 -14.48 7.35
C VAL A 161 4.75 -12.96 7.40
N ILE A 162 3.68 -12.21 7.07
CA ILE A 162 3.66 -10.75 7.11
C ILE A 162 3.93 -10.23 8.53
N ARG A 163 3.28 -10.82 9.54
CA ARG A 163 3.51 -10.51 10.96
C ARG A 163 4.98 -10.68 11.33
N ASN A 164 5.56 -11.84 11.01
CA ASN A 164 6.96 -12.11 11.32
C ASN A 164 7.91 -11.13 10.64
N ILE A 165 7.63 -10.75 9.39
CA ILE A 165 8.41 -9.72 8.69
C ILE A 165 8.29 -8.40 9.44
N ILE A 166 7.07 -7.91 9.69
CA ILE A 166 6.81 -6.63 10.38
C ILE A 166 7.51 -6.59 11.75
N GLU A 167 7.35 -7.61 12.58
CA GLU A 167 7.99 -7.66 13.90
C GLU A 167 9.51 -7.69 13.80
N THR A 168 10.07 -8.36 12.78
CA THR A 168 11.51 -8.35 12.51
C THR A 168 11.98 -6.96 12.08
N LEU A 169 11.21 -6.26 11.23
CA LEU A 169 11.49 -4.89 10.84
C LEU A 169 11.54 -3.97 12.05
N TRP A 170 10.53 -4.02 12.92
CA TRP A 170 10.47 -3.18 14.11
C TRP A 170 11.62 -3.47 15.07
N LYS A 171 11.96 -4.75 15.31
CA LYS A 171 13.13 -5.11 16.11
C LYS A 171 14.42 -4.53 15.54
N GLN A 172 14.59 -4.58 14.22
CA GLN A 172 15.77 -4.01 13.56
C GLN A 172 15.78 -2.47 13.64
N GLN A 173 14.63 -1.82 13.50
CA GLN A 173 14.50 -0.36 13.68
C GLN A 173 14.83 0.07 15.10
N ASP A 174 14.34 -0.67 16.11
CA ASP A 174 14.59 -0.37 17.52
C ASP A 174 16.08 -0.55 17.86
N LEU A 175 16.73 -1.58 17.32
CA LEU A 175 18.18 -1.79 17.45
C LEU A 175 19.01 -0.75 16.68
N GLN A 176 18.52 -0.26 15.54
CA GLN A 176 19.18 0.77 14.73
C GLN A 176 18.85 2.20 15.18
N ALA A 177 17.89 2.41 16.09
CA ALA A 177 17.64 3.71 16.68
C ALA A 177 18.86 4.26 17.44
N ASP A 178 19.77 3.38 17.87
CA ASP A 178 21.09 3.74 18.41
C ASP A 178 22.10 4.18 17.34
N VAL A 179 21.84 3.95 16.04
CA VAL A 179 22.77 4.18 14.91
C VAL A 179 22.00 4.65 13.64
N ASP A 180 21.44 5.87 13.66
CA ASP A 180 20.93 6.63 12.50
C ASP A 180 19.84 5.93 11.62
N ASN A 181 18.57 6.19 11.98
CA ASN A 181 17.32 5.63 11.42
C ASN A 181 17.04 5.99 9.93
N SER A 182 17.88 6.81 9.30
CA SER A 182 17.67 7.31 7.92
C SER A 182 17.96 6.28 6.81
N LYS A 183 18.49 5.10 7.15
CA LYS A 183 19.01 4.12 6.18
C LYS A 183 18.24 2.81 6.07
N PHE A 184 17.24 2.58 6.92
CA PHE A 184 16.52 1.31 6.90
C PHE A 184 15.59 1.21 5.69
N LYS A 185 15.95 0.32 4.75
CA LYS A 185 15.19 0.04 3.55
C LYS A 185 14.42 -1.26 3.75
N TRP A 186 13.18 -1.15 4.21
CA TRP A 186 12.37 -2.33 4.53
C TRP A 186 12.07 -3.23 3.31
N TRP A 187 12.26 -2.73 2.09
CA TRP A 187 12.19 -3.56 0.88
C TRP A 187 13.43 -4.46 0.69
N GLU A 188 14.57 -4.17 1.32
CA GLU A 188 15.75 -5.04 1.33
C GLU A 188 15.57 -6.23 2.30
N THR A 189 14.83 -6.00 3.39
CA THR A 189 14.49 -7.05 4.38
C THR A 189 13.44 -8.04 3.89
N GLY A 190 12.57 -7.64 2.97
CA GLY A 190 11.68 -8.57 2.25
C GLY A 190 12.44 -9.57 1.37
N ALA A 191 13.68 -9.26 0.98
CA ALA A 191 14.53 -10.13 0.17
C ALA A 191 15.37 -11.14 0.98
N LEU A 192 15.51 -10.94 2.30
CA LEU A 192 16.38 -11.76 3.16
C LEU A 192 15.81 -13.16 3.49
N ASN A 193 14.52 -13.38 3.31
CA ASN A 193 13.87 -14.69 3.49
C ASN A 193 13.37 -15.18 2.12
N SER A 194 14.22 -15.95 1.43
CA SER A 194 14.06 -16.50 0.08
C SER A 194 12.65 -17.00 -0.30
N ASN A 195 12.28 -16.75 -1.56
CA ASN A 195 11.02 -17.02 -2.32
C ASN A 195 10.09 -15.80 -2.48
N THR A 196 10.55 -14.77 -3.19
CA THR A 196 9.68 -13.73 -3.77
C THR A 196 8.71 -14.41 -4.76
N PRO A 197 7.40 -14.11 -4.70
CA PRO A 197 6.88 -13.05 -5.57
C PRO A 197 5.65 -12.36 -4.99
N TRP A 198 5.76 -11.33 -4.15
CA TRP A 198 4.55 -10.71 -3.62
C TRP A 198 4.70 -9.22 -3.38
N PHE A 199 4.55 -8.41 -4.43
CA PHE A 199 3.73 -7.19 -4.46
C PHE A 199 3.51 -6.81 -5.93
N ILE A 200 2.67 -7.64 -6.58
CA ILE A 200 2.20 -7.51 -7.96
C ILE A 200 3.31 -7.71 -9.01
#